data_AF-A0A966R8G5-F1
#
_entry.id   AF-A0A966R8G5-F1
#
_cell.length_a   1.000
_cell.length_b   1.000
_cell.length_c   1.000
_cell.angle_alpha   90.00
_cell.angle_beta   90.00
_cell.angle_gamma   90.00
#
_symmetry.space_group_name_H-M   'P 1'
#
loop_
_entity.id
_entity.type
_entity.pdbx_description
1 polymer ?
#
loop_
_entity_poly.entity_id
_entity_poly.type
_entity_poly.pdbx_seq_one_letter_code
_entity_poly.pdbx_strand_id
1 'polypeptide(L)'
;MYIQRVAMTKKAISLRIDTELLDWLKKTSPDGYQVTIHNILQNYKQDQVEKEMRRIGRAQQIFEQYRAKCFWHMRRDLVVTSENMHLVCAGLRKYGGLEGLRLAAEIETK
;
A
#
# COMPACT_ATOMS: atom_id res chain seq x y z
N MET A 1 -11.72 14.75 -14.28
CA MET A 1 -10.51 14.14 -13.70
C MET A 1 -10.70 14.10 -12.19
N TYR A 2 -11.17 12.98 -11.62
CA TYR A 2 -11.41 12.89 -10.17
C TYR A 2 -10.12 12.45 -9.48
N ILE A 3 -9.50 13.39 -8.77
CA ILE A 3 -8.37 13.09 -7.86
C ILE A 3 -8.97 12.34 -6.68
N GLN A 4 -8.85 11.02 -6.67
CA GLN A 4 -9.25 10.19 -5.55
C GLN A 4 -8.33 10.54 -4.36
N ARG A 5 -8.85 11.31 -3.40
CA ARG A 5 -8.14 11.59 -2.15
C ARG A 5 -8.05 10.26 -1.39
N VAL A 6 -6.89 9.63 -1.43
CA VAL A 6 -6.55 8.53 -0.51
C VAL A 6 -6.67 9.12 0.89
N ALA A 7 -7.60 8.62 1.69
CA ALA A 7 -7.74 9.01 3.09
C ALA A 7 -6.50 8.51 3.85
N MET A 8 -5.44 9.32 3.84
CA MET A 8 -4.22 9.02 4.57
C MET A 8 -4.51 9.18 6.06
N THR A 9 -4.68 8.05 6.75
CA THR A 9 -4.64 8.05 8.21
C THR A 9 -3.30 8.65 8.65
N LYS A 10 -3.33 9.63 9.57
CA LYS A 10 -2.12 10.24 10.15
C LYS A 10 -1.43 9.23 11.07
N LYS A 11 -0.89 8.16 10.51
CA LYS A 11 -0.15 7.15 11.26
C LYS A 11 1.26 7.68 11.49
N ALA A 12 1.64 7.81 12.77
CA ALA A 12 2.99 8.20 13.13
C ALA A 12 3.97 7.13 12.64
N ILE A 13 5.06 7.56 12.00
CA ILE A 13 6.19 6.70 11.63
C ILE A 13 7.26 6.97 12.69
N SER A 14 7.65 5.92 13.41
CA SER A 14 8.74 5.97 14.37
C SER A 14 9.80 4.96 13.99
N LEU A 15 11.06 5.37 14.16
CA LEU A 15 12.23 4.52 13.98
C LEU A 15 12.96 4.45 15.31
N ARG A 16 13.33 3.24 15.74
CA ARG A 16 14.27 3.06 16.84
C ARG A 16 15.67 3.11 16.28
N ILE A 17 16.49 4.00 16.86
CA ILE A 17 17.88 4.23 16.46
C ILE A 17 18.72 3.95 17.69
N ASP A 18 19.74 3.11 17.57
CA ASP A 18 20.69 2.88 18.64
C ASP A 18 21.63 4.08 18.83
N THR A 19 22.31 4.13 19.97
CA THR A 19 23.17 5.25 20.35
C THR A 19 24.38 5.38 19.43
N GLU A 20 24.95 4.27 18.95
CA GLU A 20 26.14 4.28 18.10
C GLU A 20 25.83 4.88 16.73
N LEU A 21 24.71 4.49 16.13
CA LEU A 21 24.20 5.02 14.88
C LEU A 21 23.86 6.51 15.01
N LEU A 22 23.26 6.91 16.14
CA LEU A 22 22.97 8.31 16.41
C LEU A 22 24.24 9.17 16.49
N ASP A 23 25.27 8.67 17.19
CA ASP A 23 26.54 9.38 17.33
C ASP A 23 27.34 9.40 16.03
N TRP A 24 27.27 8.34 15.23
CA TRP A 24 27.79 8.33 13.86
C TRP A 24 27.07 9.36 12.98
N LEU A 25 25.74 9.43 13.03
CA LEU A 25 24.96 10.40 12.26
C LEU A 25 25.29 11.84 12.63
N LYS A 26 25.49 12.13 13.93
CA LYS A 26 25.90 13.45 14.42
C LYS A 26 27.27 13.87 13.86
N LYS A 27 28.21 12.94 13.73
CA LYS A 27 29.57 13.20 13.22
C LYS A 27 29.63 13.33 11.70
N THR A 28 28.77 12.59 11.00
CA THR A 28 28.88 12.40 9.54
C THR A 28 27.95 13.33 8.74
N SER A 29 26.88 13.84 9.35
CA SER A 29 25.88 14.64 8.62
C SER A 29 26.32 16.12 8.50
N PRO A 30 26.59 16.64 7.30
CA PRO A 30 27.01 18.03 7.11
C PRO A 30 25.91 19.05 7.46
N ASP A 31 24.64 18.71 7.21
CA ASP A 31 23.48 19.57 7.45
C ASP A 31 22.75 19.28 8.78
N GLY A 32 23.36 18.43 9.63
CA GLY A 32 22.80 17.98 10.90
C GLY A 32 21.99 16.69 10.81
N TYR A 33 22.16 15.82 11.82
CA TYR A 33 21.58 14.47 11.83
C TYR A 33 20.04 14.43 11.80
N GLN A 34 19.37 15.48 12.31
CA GLN A 34 17.91 15.56 12.33
C GLN A 34 17.33 15.66 10.91
N VAL A 35 18.00 16.40 10.02
CA VAL A 35 17.59 16.53 8.60
C VAL A 35 17.74 15.17 7.90
N THR A 36 18.87 14.49 8.12
CA THR A 36 19.10 13.14 7.59
C THR A 36 18.01 12.17 8.04
N ILE A 37 17.69 12.13 9.35
CA ILE A 37 16.62 11.28 9.89
C ILE A 37 15.26 11.66 9.28
N HIS A 38 14.96 12.95 9.18
CA HIS A 38 13.71 13.41 8.57
C HIS A 38 13.57 12.91 7.13
N ASN A 39 14.62 13.05 6.32
CA ASN A 39 14.63 12.60 4.92
C ASN A 39 14.45 11.08 4.81
N ILE A 40 15.11 10.30 5.67
CA ILE A 40 14.92 8.84 5.73
C ILE A 40 13.45 8.50 6.03
N LEU A 41 12.85 9.17 7.01
CA LEU A 41 11.45 8.94 7.38
C LEU A 41 10.48 9.34 6.25
N GLN A 42 10.75 10.45 5.54
CA GLN A 42 9.93 10.86 4.39
C GLN A 42 10.05 9.88 3.22
N ASN A 43 11.26 9.43 2.89
CA ASN A 43 11.49 8.46 1.81
C ASN A 43 10.78 7.15 2.14
N TYR A 44 10.91 6.65 3.36
CA TYR A 44 10.17 5.46 3.79
C TYR A 44 8.65 5.66 3.67
N LYS A 45 8.12 6.81 4.12
CA LYS A 45 6.70 7.12 3.98
C LYS A 45 6.25 7.11 2.52
N GLN A 46 7.04 7.70 1.63
CA GLN A 46 6.76 7.77 0.20
C GLN A 46 6.74 6.37 -0.41
N ASP A 47 7.74 5.53 -0.12
CA ASP A 47 7.79 4.14 -0.58
C ASP A 47 6.56 3.34 -0.15
N GLN A 48 6.07 3.55 1.10
CA GLN A 48 4.85 2.92 1.58
C GLN A 48 3.61 3.38 0.80
N VAL A 49 3.49 4.67 0.52
CA VAL A 49 2.39 5.22 -0.28
C VAL A 49 2.40 4.64 -1.69
N GLU A 50 3.57 4.56 -2.32
CA GLU A 50 3.71 4.00 -3.67
C GLU A 50 3.38 2.50 -3.70
N LYS A 51 3.82 1.74 -2.70
CA LYS A 51 3.44 0.32 -2.56
C LYS A 51 1.92 0.18 -2.45
N GLU A 52 1.27 0.98 -1.62
CA GLU A 52 -0.20 0.93 -1.48
C GLU A 52 -0.91 1.31 -2.78
N MET A 53 -0.46 2.37 -3.47
CA MET A 53 -1.03 2.76 -4.77
C MET A 53 -0.88 1.65 -5.82
N ARG A 54 0.29 1.00 -5.88
CA ARG A 54 0.52 -0.16 -6.78
C ARG A 54 -0.43 -1.32 -6.47
N ARG A 55 -0.63 -1.63 -5.18
CA ARG A 55 -1.54 -2.69 -4.74
C ARG A 55 -3.00 -2.40 -5.10
N ILE A 56 -3.47 -1.17 -4.86
CA ILE A 56 -4.83 -0.73 -5.22
C ILE A 56 -5.02 -0.80 -6.75
N GLY A 57 -4.06 -0.26 -7.51
CA GLY A 57 -4.10 -0.32 -8.97
C GLY A 57 -4.13 -1.75 -9.50
N ARG A 58 -3.37 -2.65 -8.88
CA ARG A 58 -3.38 -4.08 -9.21
C ARG A 58 -4.72 -4.74 -8.87
N ALA A 59 -5.28 -4.44 -7.71
CA ALA A 59 -6.60 -4.94 -7.33
C ALA A 59 -7.71 -4.46 -8.27
N GLN A 60 -7.65 -3.21 -8.75
CA GLN A 60 -8.55 -2.67 -9.78
C GLN A 60 -8.46 -3.49 -11.09
N GLN A 61 -7.24 -3.73 -11.59
CA GLN A 61 -7.05 -4.53 -12.80
C GLN A 61 -7.63 -5.95 -12.66
N ILE A 62 -7.40 -6.59 -11.51
CA ILE A 62 -7.94 -7.93 -11.23
C ILE A 62 -9.46 -7.89 -11.15
N PHE A 63 -10.03 -6.87 -10.51
CA PHE A 63 -11.48 -6.69 -10.42
C PHE A 63 -12.12 -6.62 -11.82
N GLU A 64 -11.52 -5.86 -12.73
CA GLU A 64 -11.98 -5.73 -14.12
C GLU A 64 -11.82 -7.04 -14.91
N GLN A 65 -10.65 -7.68 -14.82
CA GLN A 65 -10.36 -8.92 -15.55
C GLN A 65 -11.26 -10.08 -15.11
N TYR A 66 -11.50 -10.23 -13.81
CA TYR A 66 -12.28 -11.32 -13.24
C TYR A 66 -13.74 -10.94 -13.00
N ARG A 67 -14.22 -9.85 -13.59
CA ARG A 67 -15.53 -9.25 -13.31
C ARG A 67 -16.69 -10.20 -13.52
N ALA A 68 -16.68 -10.97 -14.60
CA ALA A 68 -17.75 -11.91 -14.93
C ALA A 68 -17.70 -13.19 -14.08
N LYS A 69 -16.50 -13.61 -13.65
CA LYS A 69 -16.28 -14.86 -12.90
C LYS A 69 -16.47 -14.66 -11.41
N CYS A 70 -15.73 -13.72 -10.82
CA CYS A 70 -15.65 -13.56 -9.36
C CYS A 70 -16.54 -12.45 -8.82
N PHE A 71 -16.91 -11.48 -9.66
CA PHE A 71 -17.53 -10.24 -9.20
C PHE A 71 -18.83 -9.91 -9.92
N TRP A 72 -19.50 -10.90 -10.53
CA TRP A 72 -20.70 -10.71 -11.35
C TRP A 72 -21.79 -9.89 -10.63
N HIS A 73 -21.91 -10.10 -9.31
CA HIS A 73 -22.87 -9.47 -8.40
C HIS A 73 -22.49 -8.06 -7.90
N MET A 74 -21.29 -7.56 -8.18
CA MET A 74 -20.87 -6.21 -7.75
C MET A 74 -21.28 -5.14 -8.76
N ARG A 75 -21.15 -3.86 -8.42
CA ARG A 75 -21.33 -2.78 -9.41
C ARG A 75 -20.24 -2.83 -10.48
N ARG A 76 -20.59 -2.52 -11.74
CA ARG A 76 -19.63 -2.54 -12.86
C ARG A 76 -18.65 -1.37 -12.82
N ASP A 77 -19.11 -0.23 -12.33
CA ASP A 77 -18.38 1.03 -12.19
C ASP A 77 -17.73 1.18 -10.80
N LEU A 78 -17.60 0.09 -10.04
CA LEU A 78 -16.95 0.14 -8.73
C LEU A 78 -15.47 0.47 -8.90
N VAL A 79 -15.03 1.55 -8.25
CA VAL A 79 -13.61 1.89 -8.14
C VAL A 79 -13.06 1.27 -6.87
N VAL A 80 -12.01 0.47 -7.01
CA VAL A 80 -11.29 -0.16 -5.91
C VAL A 80 -10.47 0.90 -5.17
N THR A 81 -10.62 0.94 -3.86
CA THR A 81 -9.93 1.81 -2.92
C THR A 81 -9.33 0.96 -1.80
N SER A 82 -8.42 1.53 -0.99
CA SER A 82 -7.88 0.82 0.19
C SER A 82 -9.00 0.31 1.12
N GLU A 83 -10.08 1.09 1.27
CA GLU A 83 -11.22 0.75 2.14
C GLU A 83 -12.02 -0.45 1.64
N ASN A 84 -12.16 -0.63 0.33
CA ASN A 84 -12.99 -1.69 -0.25
C ASN A 84 -12.18 -2.83 -0.89
N MET A 85 -10.85 -2.74 -0.92
CA MET A 85 -9.96 -3.76 -1.49
C MET A 85 -10.18 -5.15 -0.85
N HIS A 86 -10.56 -5.20 0.43
CA HIS A 86 -10.90 -6.45 1.12
C HIS A 86 -12.06 -7.21 0.45
N LEU A 87 -13.00 -6.52 -0.21
CA LEU A 87 -14.09 -7.15 -0.96
C LEU A 87 -13.58 -7.85 -2.22
N VAL A 88 -12.57 -7.28 -2.88
CA VAL A 88 -11.89 -7.90 -4.03
C VAL A 88 -11.21 -9.19 -3.59
N CYS A 89 -10.44 -9.14 -2.50
CA CYS A 89 -9.82 -10.33 -1.90
C CYS A 89 -10.85 -11.41 -1.57
N ALA A 90 -11.95 -11.04 -0.90
CA ALA A 90 -13.01 -11.97 -0.52
C ALA A 90 -13.66 -12.63 -1.74
N GLY A 91 -13.95 -11.86 -2.80
CA GLY A 91 -14.53 -12.40 -4.03
C GLY A 91 -13.58 -13.36 -4.76
N LEU A 92 -12.29 -13.02 -4.85
CA LEU A 92 -11.27 -13.91 -5.43
C LEU A 92 -11.17 -15.23 -4.66
N ARG A 93 -11.11 -15.19 -3.34
CA ARG A 93 -11.04 -16.40 -2.51
C ARG A 93 -12.29 -17.26 -2.61
N LYS A 94 -13.46 -16.63 -2.71
CA LYS A 94 -14.75 -17.33 -2.74
C LYS A 94 -15.05 -17.97 -4.10
N TYR A 95 -14.74 -17.27 -5.19
CA TYR A 95 -15.19 -17.66 -6.54
C TYR A 95 -14.06 -17.95 -7.53
N GLY A 96 -12.82 -17.54 -7.21
CA GLY A 96 -11.67 -17.63 -8.13
C GLY A 96 -10.88 -18.94 -8.04
N GLY A 97 -11.19 -19.82 -7.09
CA GLY A 97 -10.46 -21.09 -6.89
C GLY A 97 -8.98 -20.86 -6.52
N LEU A 98 -8.09 -21.77 -6.95
CA LEU A 98 -6.66 -21.70 -6.64
C LEU A 98 -6.00 -20.43 -7.20
N GLU A 99 -6.37 -20.03 -8.41
CA GLU A 99 -5.88 -18.80 -9.03
C GLU A 99 -6.35 -17.57 -8.25
N GLY A 100 -7.62 -17.54 -7.85
CA GLY A 100 -8.15 -16.48 -6.99
C GLY A 100 -7.43 -16.37 -5.65
N LEU A 101 -7.11 -17.50 -5.02
CA LEU A 101 -6.32 -17.52 -3.79
C LEU A 101 -4.93 -16.91 -3.99
N ARG A 102 -4.24 -17.26 -5.08
CA ARG A 102 -2.93 -16.70 -5.43
C ARG A 102 -2.99 -15.20 -5.68
N LEU A 103 -3.98 -14.74 -6.45
CA LEU A 103 -4.18 -13.32 -6.76
C LEU A 103 -4.54 -12.50 -5.51
N ALA A 104 -5.35 -13.07 -4.60
CA ALA A 104 -5.67 -12.44 -3.33
C ALA A 104 -4.43 -12.28 -2.44
N ALA A 105 -3.55 -13.29 -2.41
CA ALA A 105 -2.28 -13.19 -1.68
C ALA A 105 -1.34 -12.13 -2.28
N GLU A 106 -1.26 -12.06 -3.61
CA GLU A 106 -0.48 -11.05 -4.34
C GLU A 106 -0.84 -9.62 -3.92
N ILE A 107 -2.15 -9.30 -3.84
CA ILE A 107 -2.61 -7.97 -3.43
C ILE A 107 -2.56 -7.74 -1.91
N GLU A 108 -2.66 -8.77 -1.08
CA GLU A 108 -2.61 -8.64 0.39
C GLU A 108 -1.20 -8.54 0.97
N THR A 109 -0.18 -9.01 0.25
CA THR A 109 1.20 -8.99 0.74
C THR A 109 1.61 -7.55 1.08
N LYS A 110 2.01 -7.33 2.34
CA LYS A 110 2.43 -6.04 2.91
C LYS A 110 3.91 -5.79 2.70
#